data_AF-A0A7V1DSK8-F1
#
_entry.id   AF-A0A7V1DSK8-F1
#
_cell.length_a   1.000
_cell.length_b   1.000
_cell.length_c   1.000
_cell.angle_alpha   90.00
_cell.angle_beta   90.00
_cell.angle_gamma   90.00
#
_symmetry.space_group_name_H-M   'P 1'
#
loop_
_entity.id
_entity.type
_entity.pdbx_description
1 polymer ?
#
loop_
_entity_poly.entity_id
_entity_poly.type
_entity_poly.pdbx_seq_one_letter_code
_entity_poly.pdbx_strand_id
1 'polypeptide(L)'
;AALSEFGQDFVRLGLPSSPQRMITLHDDPFRPQPRLDRDADGGMTTHVGRIREDPALPNGFKYILLSHNTKMGAAKGAVLVAEYLAAEKYV
;
A
#
# COMPACT_ATOMS: atom_id res chain seq x y z
N ALA A 1 -9.04 5.38 10.22
CA ALA A 1 -9.19 6.60 9.40
C ALA A 1 -7.93 6.84 8.57
N ALA A 2 -6.85 7.42 9.12
CA ALA A 2 -5.69 7.85 8.32
C ALA A 2 -5.09 6.80 7.36
N LEU A 3 -4.64 5.64 7.86
CA LEU A 3 -4.02 4.62 7.01
C LEU A 3 -5.02 3.95 6.04
N SER A 4 -6.24 3.70 6.49
CA SER A 4 -7.29 3.03 5.69
C SER A 4 -7.85 3.91 4.57
N GLU A 5 -7.78 5.23 4.72
CA GLU A 5 -8.31 6.21 3.77
C GLU A 5 -7.24 6.79 2.83
N PHE A 6 -5.96 6.49 3.09
CA PHE A 6 -4.86 7.02 2.32
C PHE A 6 -4.97 6.68 0.83
N GLY A 7 -4.85 7.70 -0.02
CA GLY A 7 -4.80 7.58 -1.47
C GLY A 7 -6.12 7.16 -2.14
N GLN A 8 -7.26 7.27 -1.44
CA GLN A 8 -8.57 6.97 -2.04
C GLN A 8 -8.90 7.86 -3.24
N ASP A 9 -8.49 9.12 -3.21
CA ASP A 9 -8.57 10.06 -4.33
C ASP A 9 -7.79 9.56 -5.55
N PHE A 10 -6.55 9.11 -5.35
CA PHE A 10 -5.73 8.54 -6.43
C PHE A 10 -6.32 7.25 -6.97
N VAL A 11 -6.78 6.34 -6.11
CA VAL A 11 -7.42 5.09 -6.53
C VAL A 11 -8.68 5.36 -7.36
N ARG A 12 -9.46 6.40 -7.04
CA ARG A 12 -10.66 6.80 -7.79
C ARG A 12 -10.38 7.29 -9.21
N LEU A 13 -9.13 7.60 -9.57
CA LEU A 13 -8.74 7.86 -10.95
C LEU A 13 -8.96 6.62 -11.84
N GLY A 14 -9.06 5.43 -11.24
CA GLY A 14 -9.42 4.21 -11.97
C GLY A 14 -8.35 3.77 -12.98
N LEU A 15 -7.08 4.09 -12.73
CA LEU A 15 -5.98 3.72 -13.62
C LEU A 15 -5.86 2.19 -13.71
N PRO A 16 -5.53 1.62 -14.89
CA PRO A 16 -5.59 0.17 -15.13
C PRO A 16 -4.75 -0.67 -14.15
N SER A 17 -3.59 -0.17 -13.73
CA SER A 17 -2.69 -0.87 -12.80
C SER A 17 -2.88 -0.48 -11.33
N SER A 18 -3.86 0.36 -11.01
CA SER A 18 -4.13 0.85 -9.66
C SER A 18 -4.73 -0.26 -8.77
N PRO A 19 -4.29 -0.40 -7.51
CA PRO A 19 -4.92 -1.32 -6.56
C PRO A 19 -6.29 -0.82 -6.12
N GLN A 20 -7.11 -1.71 -5.53
CA GLN A 20 -8.38 -1.29 -4.91
C GLN A 20 -8.17 -0.42 -3.66
N ARG A 21 -7.06 -0.63 -2.95
CA ARG A 21 -6.62 0.17 -1.79
C ARG A 21 -5.11 0.30 -1.79
N MET A 22 -4.61 1.51 -1.56
CA MET A 22 -3.15 1.73 -1.41
C MET A 22 -2.58 1.01 -0.19
N ILE A 23 -3.33 1.02 0.92
CA ILE A 23 -2.96 0.38 2.18
C ILE A 23 -4.10 -0.53 2.66
N THR A 24 -3.77 -1.78 2.99
CA THR A 24 -4.69 -2.70 3.68
C THR A 24 -4.21 -2.92 5.10
N LEU A 25 -5.11 -2.69 6.06
CA LEU A 25 -4.87 -2.94 7.47
C LEU A 25 -5.26 -4.37 7.84
N HIS A 26 -4.46 -4.99 8.70
CA HIS A 26 -4.72 -6.32 9.25
C HIS A 26 -4.94 -6.25 10.75
N ASP A 27 -6.07 -6.79 11.21
CA ASP A 27 -6.37 -6.99 12.63
C ASP A 27 -5.74 -8.29 13.19
N ASP A 28 -5.42 -9.25 12.30
CA ASP A 28 -4.75 -10.49 12.68
C ASP A 28 -3.34 -10.19 13.25
N PRO A 29 -3.04 -10.59 14.49
CA PRO A 29 -1.77 -10.30 15.16
C PRO A 29 -0.55 -10.95 14.48
N PHE A 30 -0.76 -11.92 13.58
CA PHE A 30 0.29 -12.61 12.86
C PHE A 30 0.50 -12.07 11.44
N ARG A 31 -0.24 -11.05 11.01
CA ARG A 31 -0.10 -10.42 9.68
C ARG A 31 0.59 -9.05 9.79
N PRO A 32 1.22 -8.55 8.71
CA PRO A 32 1.45 -9.23 7.42
C PRO A 32 2.57 -10.28 7.47
N GLN A 33 2.57 -11.18 6.49
CA GLN A 33 3.60 -12.19 6.25
C GLN A 33 4.02 -12.14 4.77
N PRO A 34 5.34 -12.03 4.46
CA PRO A 34 5.83 -11.89 3.09
C PRO A 34 5.27 -12.91 2.10
N ARG A 35 5.19 -14.19 2.50
CA ARG A 35 4.71 -15.25 1.60
C ARG A 35 3.20 -15.24 1.37
N LEU A 36 2.42 -14.80 2.36
CA LEU A 36 0.95 -14.85 2.30
C LEU A 36 0.35 -13.58 1.69
N ASP A 37 1.01 -12.44 1.87
CA ASP A 37 0.42 -11.13 1.58
C ASP A 37 1.01 -10.46 0.33
N ARG A 38 2.26 -10.74 -0.07
CA ARG A 38 2.95 -9.92 -1.10
C ARG A 38 2.24 -9.86 -2.45
N ASP A 39 1.41 -10.85 -2.79
CA ASP A 39 0.77 -10.97 -4.10
C ASP A 39 -0.68 -10.45 -4.12
N ALA A 40 -1.24 -10.04 -2.97
CA ALA A 40 -2.57 -9.44 -2.89
C ALA A 40 -2.65 -8.15 -3.72
N ASP A 41 -3.82 -7.90 -4.32
CA ASP A 41 -4.06 -6.81 -5.29
C ASP A 41 -2.96 -6.72 -6.37
N GLY A 42 -2.51 -7.88 -6.85
CA GLY A 42 -1.47 -7.98 -7.87
C GLY A 42 -0.09 -7.51 -7.41
N GLY A 43 0.14 -7.42 -6.09
CA GLY A 43 1.34 -6.91 -5.44
C GLY A 43 1.45 -5.39 -5.47
N MET A 44 0.33 -4.68 -5.63
CA MET A 44 0.25 -3.23 -5.69
C MET A 44 -0.33 -2.60 -4.41
N THR A 45 -0.58 -3.38 -3.37
CA THR A 45 -1.06 -2.88 -2.09
C THR A 45 0.03 -3.05 -1.04
N THR A 46 0.16 -2.05 -0.17
CA THR A 46 0.98 -2.16 1.04
C THR A 46 0.13 -2.71 2.19
N HIS A 47 0.61 -3.76 2.83
CA HIS A 47 -0.05 -4.36 3.98
C HIS A 47 0.53 -3.82 5.26
N VAL A 48 -0.32 -3.40 6.19
CA VAL A 48 0.09 -2.91 7.52
C VAL A 48 -0.65 -3.68 8.59
N GLY A 49 0.06 -4.10 9.63
CA GLY A 49 -0.53 -4.85 10.74
C GLY A 49 0.24 -4.68 12.03
N ARG A 50 -0.28 -5.29 13.10
CA ARG A 50 0.31 -5.26 14.46
C ARG A 50 0.53 -3.83 14.97
N ILE A 51 -0.37 -2.92 14.61
CA ILE A 51 -0.34 -1.53 15.07
C ILE A 51 -0.58 -1.53 16.58
N ARG A 52 0.31 -0.90 17.33
CA ARG A 52 0.24 -0.79 18.80
C ARG A 52 1.05 0.39 19.29
N GLU A 53 0.74 0.89 20.48
CA GLU A 53 1.53 1.92 21.14
C GLU A 53 2.98 1.46 21.36
N ASP A 54 3.90 2.41 21.29
CA ASP A 54 5.31 2.17 21.53
C ASP A 54 5.76 2.79 22.85
N PRO A 55 6.07 1.99 23.89
CA PRO A 55 6.45 2.53 25.20
C PRO A 55 7.76 3.34 25.18
N ALA A 56 8.55 3.23 24.11
CA ALA A 56 9.79 3.99 23.95
C ALA A 56 9.57 5.45 23.54
N LEU A 57 8.39 5.81 23.02
CA LEU A 57 8.10 7.13 22.47
C LEU A 57 6.78 7.65 23.04
N PRO A 58 6.77 8.82 23.73
CA PRO A 58 5.52 9.45 24.15
C PRO A 58 4.62 9.72 22.93
N ASN A 59 3.38 9.23 22.97
CA ASN A 59 2.44 9.23 21.83
C ASN A 59 2.94 8.48 20.58
N GLY A 60 3.92 7.59 20.73
CA GLY A 60 4.44 6.76 19.65
C GLY A 60 3.62 5.49 19.43
N PHE A 61 3.66 5.00 18.21
CA PHE A 61 3.13 3.69 17.85
C PHE A 61 4.10 2.98 16.91
N LYS A 62 4.02 1.66 16.88
CA LYS A 62 4.80 0.80 16.00
C LYS A 62 3.89 -0.17 15.28
N TYR A 63 4.33 -0.58 14.10
CA TYR A 63 3.60 -1.44 13.19
C TYR A 63 4.58 -2.22 12.33
N ILE A 64 4.07 -3.20 11.59
CA ILE A 64 4.80 -3.90 10.54
C ILE A 64 4.16 -3.56 9.21
N LEU A 65 4.97 -3.24 8.22
CA LEU A 65 4.53 -3.07 6.85
C LEU A 65 5.18 -4.10 5.93
N LEU A 66 4.48 -4.45 4.85
CA LEU A 66 4.98 -5.27 3.76
C LEU A 66 4.48 -4.71 2.43
N SER A 67 5.41 -4.52 1.50
CA SER A 67 5.12 -4.17 0.10
C SER A 67 5.94 -5.07 -0.81
N HIS A 68 5.43 -5.34 -2.02
CA HIS A 68 6.16 -6.15 -2.99
C HIS A 68 7.23 -5.31 -3.70
N ASN A 69 8.49 -5.53 -3.35
CA ASN A 69 9.63 -4.73 -3.82
C ASN A 69 9.81 -4.71 -5.36
N THR A 70 9.65 -5.84 -6.06
CA THR A 70 9.83 -5.88 -7.53
C THR A 70 8.58 -5.49 -8.33
N LYS A 71 7.40 -5.45 -7.69
CA LYS A 71 6.14 -5.05 -8.33
C LYS A 71 5.86 -3.58 -8.00
N MET A 72 5.24 -3.30 -6.86
CA MET A 72 4.96 -1.94 -6.39
C MET A 72 6.23 -1.09 -6.30
N GLY A 73 7.31 -1.63 -5.75
CA GLY A 73 8.57 -0.89 -5.59
C GLY A 73 9.41 -0.72 -6.86
N ALA A 74 9.02 -1.35 -7.98
CA ALA A 74 9.77 -1.29 -9.22
C ALA A 74 8.84 -1.31 -10.45
N ALA A 75 8.69 -2.45 -11.11
CA ALA A 75 8.14 -2.51 -12.46
C ALA A 75 6.69 -2.03 -12.56
N LYS A 76 5.80 -2.55 -11.72
CA LYS A 76 4.38 -2.15 -11.75
C LYS A 76 4.16 -0.75 -11.21
N GLY A 77 4.96 -0.31 -10.23
CA GLY A 77 4.95 1.07 -9.77
C GLY A 77 5.28 2.05 -10.90
N ALA A 78 6.30 1.74 -11.71
CA ALA A 78 6.65 2.55 -12.88
C ALA A 78 5.54 2.58 -13.94
N VAL A 79 4.85 1.46 -14.18
CA VAL A 79 3.69 1.43 -15.09
C VAL A 79 2.55 2.32 -14.57
N LEU A 80 2.22 2.24 -13.29
CA LEU A 80 1.18 3.08 -12.69
C LEU A 80 1.52 4.58 -12.77
N VAL A 81 2.79 4.95 -12.59
CA VAL A 81 3.27 6.33 -12.80
C VAL A 81 3.10 6.74 -14.26
N ALA A 82 3.44 5.88 -15.23
CA ALA A 82 3.26 6.17 -16.64
C ALA A 82 1.78 6.33 -17.02
N GLU A 83 0.90 5.47 -16.50
CA GLU A 83 -0.56 5.57 -16.68
C GLU A 83 -1.09 6.91 -16.15
N TYR A 84 -0.62 7.35 -14.97
CA TYR A 84 -0.98 8.63 -14.40
C TYR A 84 -0.52 9.81 -15.26
N LEU A 85 0.75 9.80 -15.70
CA LEU A 85 1.29 10.86 -16.56
C LEU A 85 0.52 10.98 -17.89
N ALA A 86 0.13 9.85 -18.47
CA ALA A 86 -0.68 9.82 -19.69
C ALA A 86 -2.11 10.35 -19.45
N ALA A 87 -2.74 9.98 -18.33
CA ALA A 87 -4.07 10.48 -17.96
C ALA A 87 -4.07 12.01 -17.75
N GLU A 88 -3.02 12.54 -17.14
CA GLU A 88 -2.81 13.98 -16.91
C GLU A 88 -2.25 14.74 -18.13
N LYS A 89 -2.03 14.05 -19.26
CA LYS A 89 -1.53 14.62 -20.52
C LYS A 89 -0.15 15.27 -20.43
N TYR A 90 0.70 14.75 -19.54
CA TYR A 90 2.12 15.10 -19.51
C TYR A 90 2.94 14.34 -20.57
N VAL A 91 2.42 13.20 -21.04
CA VAL A 91 2.97 12.35 -22.11
C VAL A 91 1.88 11.92 -23.10
#